data_AF-A0A7C5HDN9-F1
#
_entry.id   AF-A0A7C5HDN9-F1
#
_cell.length_a   1.000
_cell.length_b   1.000
_cell.length_c   1.000
_cell.angle_alpha   90.00
_cell.angle_beta   90.00
_cell.angle_gamma   90.00
#
_symmetry.space_group_name_H-M   'P 1'
#
loop_
_entity.id
_entity.type
_entity.pdbx_description
1 polymer ?
#
loop_
_entity_poly.entity_id
_entity_poly.type
_entity_poly.pdbx_seq_one_letter_code
_entity_poly.pdbx_strand_id
1 'polypeptide(L)' 'MQAKEILIIGAGYGGLRAAEHLCKNGAFHITLVDKNPSHFMPTELYGYIAGEFDMSDIAIDLESFVRELGPNVTFV' A
#
# COMPACT_ATOMS: atom_id res chain seq x y z
N MET A 1 23.90 -13.64 5.25
CA MET A 1 23.18 -13.63 3.95
C MET A 1 22.84 -12.19 3.65
N GLN A 2 23.10 -11.72 2.42
CA GLN A 2 22.79 -10.33 2.04
C GLN A 2 21.27 -10.16 1.96
N ALA A 3 20.75 -9.06 2.53
CA ALA A 3 19.34 -8.70 2.39
C ALA A 3 18.98 -8.54 0.91
N LYS A 4 17.79 -9.00 0.51
CA LYS A 4 17.30 -8.83 -0.86
C LYS A 4 16.46 -7.57 -0.93
N GLU A 5 16.82 -6.69 -1.86
CA GLU A 5 16.07 -5.47 -2.16
C GLU A 5 14.95 -5.79 -3.16
N ILE A 6 13.73 -5.34 -2.85
CA ILE A 6 12.54 -5.57 -3.68
C ILE A 6 11.89 -4.22 -3.98
N LEU A 7 11.72 -3.93 -5.27
CA LEU A 7 10.99 -2.77 -5.75
C LEU A 7 9.60 -3.19 -6.24
N ILE A 8 8.54 -2.61 -5.67
CA ILE A 8 7.16 -2.78 -6.11
C ILE A 8 6.72 -1.47 -6.77
N ILE A 9 6.32 -1.53 -8.04
CA ILE A 9 5.85 -0.36 -8.80
C ILE A 9 4.33 -0.44 -8.91
N GLY A 10 3.65 0.55 -8.34
CA GLY A 10 2.20 0.67 -8.28
C GLY A 10 1.64 0.15 -6.96
N ALA A 11 0.98 1.03 -6.21
CA ALA A 11 0.28 0.76 -4.96
C ALA A 11 -1.23 0.51 -5.20
N GLY A 12 -1.53 -0.27 -6.23
CA GLY A 12 -2.85 -0.88 -6.41
C GLY A 12 -3.07 -2.06 -5.46
N TYR A 13 -4.23 -2.74 -5.57
CA TYR A 13 -4.51 -3.94 -4.78
C TYR A 13 -3.38 -4.98 -4.83
N GLY A 14 -2.82 -5.22 -6.02
CA GLY A 14 -1.72 -6.17 -6.19
C GLY A 14 -0.43 -5.75 -5.49
N GLY A 15 -0.04 -4.48 -5.63
CA GLY A 15 1.18 -3.95 -5.01
C GLY A 15 1.09 -3.91 -3.48
N LEU A 16 -0.05 -3.46 -2.95
CA LEU A 16 -0.28 -3.45 -1.50
C LEU A 16 -0.27 -4.86 -0.92
N ARG A 17 -0.96 -5.81 -1.56
CA ARG A 17 -0.98 -7.22 -1.11
C ARG A 17 0.39 -7.89 -1.23
N ALA A 18 1.16 -7.54 -2.26
CA ALA A 18 2.53 -8.02 -2.41
C ALA A 18 3.42 -7.49 -1.27
N ALA A 19 3.34 -6.20 -0.95
CA ALA A 19 4.09 -5.59 0.16
C ALA A 19 3.72 -6.26 1.50
N GLU A 20 2.42 -6.42 1.78
CA GLU A 20 1.89 -7.08 2.99
C GLU A 20 2.35 -8.54 3.12
N HIS A 21 2.48 -9.25 2.01
CA HIS A 21 2.97 -10.64 2.04
C HIS A 21 4.48 -10.71 2.22
N LEU A 22 5.23 -9.91 1.47
CA LEU A 22 6.70 -9.96 1.43
C LEU A 22 7.34 -9.38 2.70
N CYS A 23 6.70 -8.41 3.36
CA CYS A 23 7.26 -7.76 4.56
C CYS A 23 7.49 -8.74 5.72
N LYS A 24 6.72 -9.83 5.75
CA LYS A 24 6.82 -10.90 6.77
C LYS A 24 8.16 -11.62 6.76
N ASN A 25 8.91 -11.53 5.65
CA ASN A 25 10.27 -12.05 5.59
C ASN A 25 11.28 -10.93 5.90
N GLY A 26 11.87 -10.98 7.09
CA GLY A 26 12.86 -9.99 7.55
C GLY A 26 14.18 -9.96 6.77
N ALA A 27 14.39 -10.86 5.80
CA ALA A 27 15.51 -10.79 4.87
C ALA A 27 15.25 -9.87 3.66
N PHE A 28 14.03 -9.33 3.53
CA PHE A 28 13.63 -8.46 2.44
C PHE A 28 13.52 -7.00 2.90
N HIS A 29 14.08 -6.10 2.10
CA HIS A 29 13.81 -4.68 2.16
C HIS A 29 12.95 -4.31 0.96
N ILE A 30 11.82 -3.66 1.21
CA ILE A 30 10.79 -3.44 0.21
C ILE A 30 10.62 -1.94 0.02
N THR A 31 10.76 -1.48 -1.21
CA THR A 31 10.38 -0.12 -1.62
C THR A 31 9.12 -0.22 -2.46
N LEU A 32 8.03 0.35 -1.97
CA LEU A 32 6.79 0.52 -2.71
C LEU A 32 6.80 1.92 -3.33
N VAL A 33 6.60 2.00 -4.64
CA VAL A 33 6.57 3.27 -5.38
C VAL A 33 5.20 3.45 -6.00
N ASP A 34 4.57 4.59 -5.76
CA ASP A 34 3.39 5.02 -6.52
C ASP A 34 3.43 6.53 -6.78
N LYS A 35 2.79 6.96 -7.87
CA LYS A 35 2.67 8.37 -8.19
C LYS A 35 1.74 9.09 -7.21
N ASN A 36 0.76 8.40 -6.65
CA ASN A 36 -0.25 8.95 -5.77
C ASN A 36 0.10 8.60 -4.31
N PRO A 37 -0.13 9.51 -3.36
CA PRO A 37 0.13 9.23 -1.94
C PRO A 37 -0.93 8.32 -1.29
N SER A 38 -2.01 8.02 -2.01
CA SER A 38 -3.13 7.24 -1.48
C SER A 38 -3.63 6.23 -2.50
N HIS A 39 -4.00 5.04 -2.02
CA HIS A 39 -4.72 4.05 -2.82
C HIS A 39 -6.22 4.31 -2.75
N PHE A 40 -6.83 4.53 -3.91
CA PHE A 40 -8.26 4.69 -4.05
C PHE A 40 -8.92 3.37 -4.40
N MET A 41 -10.03 3.05 -3.74
CA MET A 41 -10.75 1.79 -3.90
C MET A 41 -11.95 2.01 -4.83
N PRO A 42 -11.86 1.61 -6.12
CA PRO A 42 -12.86 2.00 -7.12
C PRO A 42 -14.22 1.34 -6.92
N THR A 43 -14.26 0.22 -6.19
CA THR A 43 -15.49 -0.50 -5.87
C THR A 43 -16.38 0.28 -4.90
N GLU A 44 -15.78 1.01 -3.98
CA GLU A 44 -16.43 1.76 -2.91
C GLU A 44 -16.81 3.18 -3.35
N LEU A 45 -16.25 3.66 -4.46
CA LEU A 45 -16.57 4.98 -5.04
C LEU A 45 -18.07 5.18 -5.27
N TYR A 46 -18.80 4.12 -5.66
CA TYR A 46 -20.24 4.22 -5.88
C TYR A 46 -21.01 4.54 -4.60
N GLY A 47 -20.60 3.95 -3.46
CA GLY A 47 -21.19 4.25 -2.16
C GLY A 47 -20.88 5.69 -1.72
N TYR A 48 -19.67 6.17 -2.01
CA TYR A 48 -19.32 7.58 -1.76
C TYR A 48 -20.19 8.56 -2.57
N ILE A 49 -20.37 8.30 -3.87
CA ILE A 49 -21.24 9.13 -4.74
C ILE A 49 -22.70 9.10 -4.27
N ALA A 50 -23.16 7.96 -3.76
CA ALA A 50 -24.49 7.81 -3.18
C ALA A 50 -24.65 8.51 -1.81
N GLY A 51 -23.57 9.03 -1.22
CA GLY A 51 -23.57 9.63 0.12
C GLY A 51 -23.63 8.59 1.25
N GLU A 52 -23.31 7.33 0.96
CA GLU A 52 -23.29 6.23 1.94
C GLU A 52 -21.94 6.07 2.62
N PHE A 53 -20.85 6.52 1.97
CA PHE A 53 -19.47 6.42 2.47
C PHE A 53 -18.79 7.79 2.51
N ASP A 54 -17.78 7.91 3.37
CA ASP A 54 -16.87 9.05 3.44
C ASP A 54 -15.58 8.78 2.66
N MET A 55 -14.77 9.83 2.42
CA MET A 55 -13.48 9.69 1.73
C MET A 55 -12.51 8.73 2.43
N SER A 56 -12.59 8.63 3.77
CA SER A 56 -11.79 7.69 4.56
C SER A 56 -12.16 6.23 4.33
N ASP A 57 -13.38 5.96 3.88
CA ASP A 57 -13.85 4.59 3.60
C ASP A 57 -13.40 4.10 2.22
N ILE A 58 -12.96 5.01 1.35
CA ILE A 58 -12.64 4.73 -0.06
C ILE A 58 -11.18 5.01 -0.42
N ALA A 59 -10.40 5.60 0.48
CA ALA A 59 -9.00 5.95 0.27
C ALA A 59 -8.12 5.55 1.45
N ILE A 60 -6.97 4.96 1.13
CA ILE A 60 -5.96 4.55 2.10
C ILE A 60 -4.72 5.40 1.89
N ASP A 61 -4.22 6.03 2.94
CA ASP A 61 -2.92 6.71 2.92
C ASP A 61 -1.78 5.68 2.87
N LEU A 62 -0.94 5.76 1.83
CA LEU A 62 0.08 4.74 1.56
C LEU A 62 1.25 4.81 2.53
N GLU A 63 1.61 6.01 2.96
CA GLU A 63 2.66 6.24 3.94
C GLU A 63 2.28 5.59 5.28
N SER A 64 1.05 5.81 5.75
CA SER A 64 0.51 5.20 6.97
C SER A 64 0.41 3.68 6.84
N PHE A 65 -0.11 3.18 5.71
CA PHE A 65 -0.19 1.74 5.44
C PHE A 65 1.18 1.07 5.51
N VAL A 66 2.19 1.64 4.85
CA VAL A 66 3.55 1.08 4.84
C VAL A 66 4.19 1.11 6.23
N ARG A 67 3.95 2.16 7.03
CA ARG A 67 4.45 2.24 8.41
C ARG A 67 3.92 1.12 9.29
N GLU A 68 2.68 0.67 9.06
CA GLU A 68 2.09 -0.45 9.79
C GLU A 68 2.69 -1.81 9.38
N LEU A 69 3.21 -1.94 8.15
CA LEU A 69 3.82 -3.18 7.66
C LEU A 69 5.18 -3.50 8.31
N GLY A 70 5.87 -2.49 8.82
CA GLY A 70 7.12 -2.64 9.55
C GLY A 70 8.30 -1.84 8.99
N PRO A 71 9.43 -1.84 9.70
CA PRO A 71 10.58 -0.97 9.40
C PRO A 71 11.35 -1.36 8.13
N ASN A 72 11.11 -2.55 7.58
CA ASN A 72 11.74 -3.05 6.37
C ASN A 72 10.95 -2.72 5.08
N VAL A 73 9.91 -1.89 5.19
CA VAL A 73 9.10 -1.42 4.07
C VAL A 73 9.17 0.11 4.03
N THR A 74 9.31 0.69 2.84
CA THR A 74 9.34 2.15 2.64
C THR A 74 8.49 2.52 1.44
N PHE A 75 7.77 3.64 1.53
CA PHE A 75 6.99 4.21 0.45
C PHE A 75 7.76 5.39 -0.17
N VAL A 76 7.72 5.50 -1.50
CA VAL A 76 8.37 6.57 -2.28
C VAL A 76 7.44 7.09 -3.36
#